data_AF-A0A2M9JCI3-F1
#
_entry.id   AF-A0A2M9JCI3-F1
#
_cell.length_a   1.000
_cell.length_b   1.000
_cell.length_c   1.000
_cell.angle_alpha   90.00
_cell.angle_beta   90.00
_cell.angle_gamma   90.00
#
_symmetry.space_group_name_H-M   'P 1'
#
loop_
_entity.id
_entity.type
_entity.pdbx_description
1 polymer ?
#
loop_
_entity_poly.entity_id
_entity_poly.type
_entity_poly.pdbx_seq_one_letter_code
_entity_poly.pdbx_strand_id
1 'polypeptide(L)'
;MHTGRTRRALTAGLLACGLSASGVALAVTATAAPAHRDDGPVWGTVTSRIELNVREDPTLRSDVVTSLSPGARDRVECKTYGTDVNGTDWWYWLGNARGWVSASYVDVWGHVPDC
;
A
#
# COMPACT_ATOMS: atom_id res chain seq x y z
N MET A 1 27.98 -17.38 -8.63
CA MET A 1 27.77 -18.77 -8.18
C MET A 1 26.27 -19.05 -8.26
N HIS A 2 25.85 -19.91 -9.19
CA HIS A 2 24.46 -20.27 -9.42
C HIS A 2 24.13 -21.58 -8.70
N THR A 3 23.17 -21.53 -7.78
CA THR A 3 22.49 -22.68 -7.15
C THR A 3 20.99 -22.45 -7.34
N GLY A 4 20.13 -23.37 -7.74
CA GLY A 4 20.20 -24.73 -8.25
C GLY A 4 18.76 -25.04 -8.69
N ARG A 5 18.55 -25.46 -9.95
CA ARG A 5 17.24 -25.80 -10.50
C ARG A 5 16.83 -27.19 -10.00
N THR A 6 15.69 -27.32 -9.32
CA THR A 6 15.04 -28.62 -9.07
C THR A 6 13.77 -28.75 -9.90
N ARG A 7 13.88 -29.60 -10.93
CA ARG A 7 12.80 -30.07 -11.79
C ARG A 7 12.07 -31.19 -11.06
N ARG A 8 10.74 -31.13 -10.98
CA ARG A 8 9.91 -32.33 -10.75
C ARG A 8 9.11 -32.57 -12.01
N ALA A 9 9.60 -33.51 -12.81
CA ALA A 9 8.88 -34.14 -13.89
C ALA A 9 8.02 -35.26 -13.30
N LEU A 10 6.74 -35.31 -13.66
CA LEU A 10 5.93 -36.52 -13.60
C LEU A 10 5.42 -36.77 -15.01
N THR A 11 5.92 -37.86 -15.58
CA THR A 11 5.65 -38.38 -16.92
C THR A 11 4.46 -39.34 -16.94
N ALA A 12 3.98 -39.56 -18.17
CA ALA A 12 3.11 -40.63 -18.66
C ALA A 12 1.60 -40.42 -18.42
N GLY A 13 0.73 -40.46 -19.42
CA GLY A 13 0.85 -40.85 -20.82
C GLY A 13 -0.50 -41.44 -21.25
N LEU A 14 -0.85 -41.35 -22.54
CA LEU A 14 -1.60 -42.37 -23.30
C LEU A 14 -1.84 -41.86 -24.72
N LEU A 15 -1.29 -42.61 -25.67
CA LEU A 15 -1.57 -42.52 -27.10
C LEU A 15 -3.02 -42.97 -27.36
N ALA A 16 -3.76 -42.20 -28.14
CA ALA A 16 -4.88 -42.70 -28.92
C ALA A 16 -4.93 -41.97 -30.26
N CYS A 17 -4.66 -42.72 -31.33
CA CYS A 17 -4.98 -42.35 -32.70
C CYS A 17 -6.50 -42.30 -32.88
N GLY A 18 -7.00 -41.30 -33.63
CA GLY A 18 -8.18 -41.52 -34.46
C GLY A 18 -9.24 -40.42 -34.47
N LEU A 19 -9.50 -39.98 -35.71
CA LEU A 19 -10.77 -39.53 -36.26
C LEU A 19 -11.23 -38.08 -35.99
N SER A 20 -11.15 -37.33 -37.09
CA SER A 20 -11.73 -36.02 -37.38
C SER A 20 -13.17 -35.83 -36.91
N ALA A 21 -13.40 -34.77 -36.15
CA ALA A 21 -14.67 -34.04 -36.11
C ALA A 21 -14.37 -32.56 -35.80
N SER A 22 -14.72 -31.67 -36.73
CA SER A 22 -14.63 -30.23 -36.55
C SER A 22 -15.65 -29.76 -35.50
N GLY A 23 -15.29 -29.87 -34.22
CA GLY A 23 -16.03 -29.29 -33.10
C GLY A 23 -15.43 -27.94 -32.74
N VAL A 24 -16.21 -26.86 -32.89
CA VAL A 24 -15.82 -25.52 -32.44
C VAL A 24 -15.68 -25.56 -30.91
N ALA A 25 -14.46 -25.66 -30.40
CA ALA A 25 -14.20 -25.52 -28.97
C ALA A 25 -14.39 -24.06 -28.58
N LEU A 26 -15.49 -23.75 -27.90
CA LEU A 26 -15.66 -22.46 -27.22
C LEU A 26 -14.65 -22.42 -26.06
N ALA A 27 -13.50 -21.78 -26.28
CA ALA A 27 -12.55 -21.49 -25.23
C ALA A 27 -13.19 -20.47 -24.28
N VAL A 28 -13.73 -20.95 -23.14
CA VAL A 28 -14.09 -20.09 -22.02
C VAL A 28 -12.79 -19.54 -21.44
N THR A 29 -12.49 -18.28 -21.74
CA THR A 29 -11.43 -17.54 -21.07
C THR A 29 -11.92 -17.19 -19.66
N ALA A 30 -11.43 -17.93 -18.66
CA ALA A 30 -11.57 -17.51 -17.27
C ALA A 30 -10.71 -16.24 -17.06
N THR A 31 -11.33 -15.07 -17.14
CA THR A 31 -10.70 -13.82 -16.70
C THR A 31 -10.49 -13.92 -15.19
N ALA A 32 -9.25 -14.14 -14.76
CA ALA A 32 -8.89 -14.04 -13.34
C ALA A 32 -9.20 -12.61 -12.88
N ALA A 33 -10.11 -12.47 -11.92
CA ALA A 33 -10.37 -11.18 -11.29
C ALA A 33 -9.06 -10.68 -10.63
N PRO A 34 -8.78 -9.37 -10.66
CA PRO A 34 -7.62 -8.83 -9.97
C PRO A 34 -7.74 -9.18 -8.47
N ALA A 35 -6.75 -9.87 -7.94
CA ALA A 35 -6.63 -10.05 -6.50
C ALA A 35 -6.33 -8.68 -5.90
N HIS A 36 -7.33 -8.06 -5.27
CA HIS A 36 -7.12 -6.88 -4.43
C HIS A 36 -6.24 -7.34 -3.28
N ARG A 37 -4.97 -6.96 -3.30
CA ARG A 37 -4.09 -7.18 -2.15
C ARG A 37 -4.44 -6.10 -1.15
N ASP A 38 -5.18 -6.48 -0.12
CA ASP A 38 -5.28 -5.66 1.09
C ASP A 38 -3.88 -5.62 1.71
N ASP A 39 -3.16 -4.51 1.50
CA ASP A 39 -1.79 -4.32 2.01
C ASP A 39 -1.74 -4.21 3.56
N GLY A 40 -2.88 -4.36 4.23
CA GLY A 40 -3.02 -4.23 5.67
C GLY A 40 -3.05 -2.77 6.13
N PRO A 41 -3.19 -2.52 7.44
CA PRO A 41 -3.14 -1.16 7.97
C PRO A 41 -1.73 -0.57 7.82
N VAL A 42 -1.70 0.68 7.36
CA VAL A 42 -0.46 1.44 7.24
C VAL A 42 -0.20 2.17 8.56
N TRP A 43 1.00 1.98 9.12
CA TRP A 43 1.43 2.62 10.36
C TRP A 43 2.49 3.67 10.08
N GLY A 44 2.31 4.85 10.70
CA GLY A 44 3.28 5.93 10.72
C GLY A 44 4.00 6.01 12.06
N THR A 45 5.29 6.35 12.06
CA THR A 45 6.09 6.65 13.26
C THR A 45 6.60 8.08 13.19
N VAL A 46 6.38 8.86 14.25
CA VAL A 46 6.85 10.24 14.34
C VAL A 46 8.38 10.29 14.43
N THR A 47 9.02 10.92 13.46
CA THR A 47 10.48 11.06 13.37
C THR A 47 10.99 12.44 13.80
N SER A 48 10.07 13.38 14.09
CA SER A 48 10.42 14.67 14.67
C SER A 48 11.21 14.50 15.98
N ARG A 49 12.18 15.38 16.23
CA ARG A 49 12.96 15.42 17.48
C ARG A 49 12.22 16.09 18.63
N ILE A 50 11.15 16.82 18.33
CA ILE A 50 10.25 17.49 19.27
C ILE A 50 8.81 17.02 19.02
N GLU A 51 7.86 17.48 19.83
CA GLU A 51 6.45 17.22 19.59
C GLU A 51 6.03 17.65 18.18
N LEU A 52 5.33 16.75 17.48
CA LEU A 52 4.77 16.98 16.17
C LEU A 52 3.33 17.45 16.32
N ASN A 53 3.04 18.65 15.82
CA ASN A 53 1.68 19.18 15.77
C ASN A 53 0.83 18.37 14.79
N VAL A 54 -0.35 17.97 15.25
CA VAL A 54 -1.43 17.40 14.44
C VAL A 54 -2.45 18.50 14.21
N ARG A 55 -2.85 18.72 12.95
CA ARG A 55 -3.63 19.89 12.55
C ARG A 55 -5.00 19.53 11.98
N GLU A 56 -5.94 20.46 12.02
CA GLU A 56 -7.30 20.25 11.50
C GLU A 56 -7.34 20.09 9.97
N ASP A 57 -6.48 20.82 9.25
CA ASP A 57 -6.32 20.78 7.79
C ASP A 57 -4.84 20.60 7.40
N PRO A 58 -4.52 20.13 6.18
CA PRO A 58 -3.15 19.91 5.68
C PRO A 58 -2.43 21.24 5.34
N THR A 59 -2.39 22.17 6.29
CA THR A 59 -1.74 23.46 6.15
C THR A 59 -1.14 23.92 7.48
N LEU A 60 -0.12 24.77 7.44
CA LEU A 60 0.46 25.37 8.65
C LEU A 60 -0.44 26.42 9.31
N ARG A 61 -1.51 26.86 8.63
CA ARG A 61 -2.42 27.92 9.10
C ARG A 61 -3.61 27.42 9.91
N SER A 62 -3.90 26.12 9.86
CA SER A 62 -4.99 25.50 10.60
C SER A 62 -4.62 25.29 12.06
N ASP A 63 -5.64 25.17 12.88
CA ASP A 63 -5.48 24.94 14.31
C ASP A 63 -4.80 23.59 14.59
N VAL A 64 -4.06 23.55 15.68
CA VAL A 64 -3.44 22.32 16.20
C VAL A 64 -4.48 21.63 17.08
N VAL A 65 -4.91 20.43 16.66
CA VAL A 65 -5.93 19.65 17.39
C VAL A 65 -5.31 18.80 18.51
N THR A 66 -4.05 18.39 18.35
CA THR A 66 -3.25 17.69 19.36
C THR A 66 -1.76 17.70 18.98
N SER A 67 -0.89 17.16 19.84
CA SER A 67 0.52 16.90 19.57
C SER A 67 0.86 15.41 19.75
N LEU A 68 1.86 14.95 19.01
CA LEU A 68 2.42 13.60 19.15
C LEU A 68 3.90 13.68 19.56
N SER A 69 4.30 12.93 20.57
CA SER A 69 5.70 12.85 21.00
C SER A 69 6.59 12.14 19.97
N PRO A 70 7.91 12.39 19.97
CA PRO A 70 8.86 11.62 19.16
C PRO A 70 8.70 10.10 19.34
N GLY A 71 8.69 9.35 18.24
CA GLY A 71 8.50 7.89 18.25
C GLY A 71 7.07 7.42 18.46
N ALA A 72 6.10 8.31 18.67
CA ALA A 72 4.69 7.94 18.71
C ALA A 72 4.27 7.29 17.38
N ARG A 73 3.32 6.35 17.45
CA ARG A 73 2.81 5.62 16.29
C ARG A 73 1.32 5.83 16.16
N ASP A 74 0.87 6.04 14.94
CA ASP A 74 -0.55 6.16 14.60
C ASP A 74 -0.83 5.47 13.26
N ARG A 75 -2.09 5.09 13.03
CA ARG A 75 -2.57 4.57 11.77
C ARG A 75 -2.67 5.72 10.77
N VAL A 76 -1.99 5.56 9.64
CA VAL A 76 -2.11 6.47 8.49
C VAL A 76 -3.23 5.92 7.61
N GLU A 77 -4.27 6.72 7.40
CA GLU A 77 -5.43 6.27 6.62
C GLU A 77 -5.33 6.67 5.15
N CYS A 78 -4.88 7.89 4.89
CA CYS A 78 -4.69 8.39 3.54
C CYS A 78 -3.72 9.58 3.53
N LYS A 79 -3.33 10.03 2.34
CA LYS A 79 -2.48 11.20 2.11
C LYS A 79 -3.14 12.21 1.16
N THR A 80 -2.78 13.48 1.30
CA THR A 80 -3.21 14.53 0.36
C THR A 80 -2.14 15.61 0.22
N TYR A 81 -2.33 16.50 -0.77
CA TYR A 81 -1.50 17.67 -0.97
C TYR A 81 -1.86 18.80 0.01
N GLY A 82 -0.86 19.51 0.48
CA GLY A 82 -1.00 20.59 1.45
C GLY A 82 0.09 21.65 1.34
N THR A 83 0.30 22.41 2.41
CA THR A 83 1.42 23.37 2.47
C THR A 83 2.76 22.63 2.46
N ASP A 84 3.74 23.10 1.69
CA ASP A 84 5.10 22.55 1.70
C ASP A 84 5.74 22.72 3.09
N VAL A 85 6.28 21.62 3.61
CA VAL A 85 7.02 21.58 4.86
C VAL A 85 8.29 20.79 4.62
N ASN A 86 9.43 21.50 4.65
CA ASN A 86 10.75 20.88 4.52
C ASN A 86 10.87 20.03 3.24
N GLY A 87 10.38 20.56 2.11
CA GLY A 87 10.56 19.96 0.78
C GLY A 87 9.56 18.86 0.42
N THR A 88 8.46 18.72 1.17
CA THR A 88 7.31 17.91 0.77
C THR A 88 6.00 18.62 1.05
N ASP A 89 5.09 18.52 0.10
CA ASP A 89 3.70 18.97 0.18
C ASP A 89 2.73 17.83 0.56
N TRP A 90 3.23 16.64 0.87
CA TRP A 90 2.40 15.53 1.32
C TRP A 90 2.05 15.66 2.81
N TRP A 91 0.79 15.39 3.11
CA TRP A 91 0.24 15.32 4.46
C TRP A 91 -0.49 14.00 4.67
N TYR A 92 -0.41 13.45 5.88
CA TYR A 92 -1.06 12.21 6.28
C TYR A 92 -2.21 12.49 7.23
N TRP A 93 -3.37 11.85 6.99
CA TRP A 93 -4.45 11.79 7.97
C TRP A 93 -4.17 10.66 8.96
N LEU A 94 -4.07 11.01 10.24
CA LEU A 94 -3.86 10.07 11.32
C LEU A 94 -5.19 9.71 11.99
N GLY A 95 -5.55 8.43 11.95
CA GLY A 95 -6.87 7.97 12.38
C GLY A 95 -7.14 8.13 13.88
N ASN A 96 -6.16 7.81 14.74
CA ASN A 96 -6.37 7.93 16.19
C ASN A 96 -6.25 9.38 16.67
N ALA A 97 -5.27 10.14 16.17
CA ALA A 97 -5.10 11.55 16.48
C ALA A 97 -6.16 12.45 15.83
N ARG A 98 -6.85 11.96 14.79
CA ARG A 98 -7.94 12.63 14.06
C ARG A 98 -7.51 13.99 13.51
N GLY A 99 -6.40 13.99 12.78
CA GLY A 99 -5.89 15.19 12.12
C GLY A 99 -4.71 14.94 11.21
N TRP A 100 -4.22 16.01 10.60
CA TRP A 100 -3.19 16.02 9.59
C TRP A 100 -1.81 16.28 10.14
N VAL A 101 -0.82 15.54 9.64
CA VAL A 101 0.59 15.77 9.91
C VAL A 101 1.37 15.86 8.59
N SER A 102 2.42 16.68 8.56
CA SER A 102 3.32 16.71 7.40
C SER A 102 4.07 15.37 7.28
N ALA A 103 4.14 14.84 6.06
CA ALA A 103 4.91 13.65 5.74
C ALA A 103 6.42 13.81 6.00
N SER A 104 6.92 15.05 6.13
CA SER A 104 8.32 15.33 6.45
C SER A 104 8.75 14.75 7.82
N TYR A 105 7.79 14.49 8.72
CA TYR A 105 8.05 14.10 10.11
C TYR A 105 7.41 12.77 10.52
N VAL A 106 6.95 11.98 9.55
CA VAL A 106 6.38 10.65 9.79
C VAL A 106 6.94 9.66 8.80
N ASP A 107 7.61 8.63 9.33
CA ASP A 107 8.06 7.49 8.55
C ASP A 107 6.93 6.46 8.42
N VAL A 108 6.69 5.98 7.19
CA VAL A 108 5.57 5.10 6.87
C VAL A 108 6.06 3.86 6.11
N TRP A 109 5.53 2.70 6.49
CA TRP A 109 5.83 1.42 5.84
C TRP A 109 4.62 0.93 5.05
N GLY A 110 4.71 1.01 3.71
CA GLY A 110 3.67 0.57 2.80
C GLY A 110 3.11 1.68 1.93
N HIS A 111 2.16 1.32 1.06
CA HIS A 111 1.48 2.27 0.19
C HIS A 111 0.38 3.01 0.97
N VAL A 112 0.50 4.33 1.09
CA VAL A 112 -0.57 5.20 1.61
C VAL A 112 -1.49 5.60 0.45
N PRO A 113 -2.79 5.27 0.49
CA PRO A 113 -3.73 5.69 -0.55
C PRO A 113 -3.99 7.20 -0.48
N ASP A 114 -4.41 7.78 -1.59
CA ASP A 114 -4.85 9.18 -1.62
C ASP A 114 -6.18 9.34 -0.87
N CYS A 115 -6.35 10.49 -0.23
CA CYS A 115 -7.65 11.02 0.15
C CYS A 115 -8.27 11.69 -1.10
#